data_AF-A0A2S8GRL8-F1
#
_entry.id   AF-A0A2S8GRL8-F1
#
_cell.length_a   1.000
_cell.length_b   1.000
_cell.length_c   1.000
_cell.angle_alpha   90.00
_cell.angle_beta   90.00
_cell.angle_gamma   90.00
#
_symmetry.space_group_name_H-M   'P 1'
#
loop_
_entity.id
_entity.type
_entity.pdbx_description
1 polymer ?
#
loop_
_entity_poly.entity_id
_entity_poly.type
_entity_poly.pdbx_seq_one_letter_code
_entity_poly.pdbx_strand_id
1 'polypeptide(L)'
;MSSKKDHSASESSDLVLSQNSRGVVSLVLFIYLFGLWVVVSSSLGGQHSSPLHEKLLNFFQLYTAPLNLEVRDSPYALYTGMPTDYEHFFRVELTTPSGEIETHNVPGPMLGSSLGDPYRYERLAKIVAFLAELGEDTGPAEITTGIGQYFIRQAGGGKVAIQCIRRRTQPMDLDIDGRKYSADPRDASYENVVYRAQVWVDAQGAFEHIKEMATEHVAPVQ
;
A
#
# COMPACT_ATOMS: atom_id res chain seq x y z
N MET A 1 38.05 51.77 -56.38
CA MET A 1 37.23 50.55 -56.49
C MET A 1 38.13 49.45 -57.02
N SER A 2 38.34 48.27 -56.46
CA SER A 2 37.84 47.62 -55.25
C SER A 2 38.88 46.55 -54.89
N SER A 3 39.28 46.50 -53.62
CA SER A 3 40.01 45.38 -53.02
C SER A 3 39.20 44.09 -53.22
N LYS A 4 39.84 43.00 -53.67
CA LYS A 4 39.28 41.65 -53.55
C LYS A 4 40.04 40.91 -52.47
N LYS A 5 39.41 40.96 -51.30
CA LYS A 5 39.72 40.35 -50.02
C LYS A 5 39.86 38.82 -50.16
N ASP A 6 40.85 38.28 -49.46
CA ASP A 6 40.98 36.87 -49.12
C ASP A 6 39.71 36.31 -48.49
N HIS A 7 39.40 35.05 -48.80
CA HIS A 7 38.91 34.10 -47.80
C HIS A 7 39.38 32.70 -48.19
N SER A 8 40.53 32.33 -47.63
CA SER A 8 40.88 30.93 -47.38
C SER A 8 39.80 30.35 -46.46
N ALA A 9 38.87 29.59 -47.03
CA ALA A 9 37.99 28.72 -46.27
C ALA A 9 38.84 27.53 -45.77
N SER A 10 39.53 27.73 -44.65
CA SER A 10 39.88 26.60 -43.78
C SER A 10 38.62 26.21 -43.03
N GLU A 11 37.75 25.44 -43.68
CA GLU A 11 36.77 24.63 -42.95
C GLU A 11 37.56 23.54 -42.24
N SER A 12 37.81 23.80 -40.96
CA SER A 12 38.30 22.84 -39.99
C SER A 12 37.33 21.66 -39.95
N SER A 13 37.66 20.59 -40.67
CA SER A 13 37.50 19.19 -40.28
C SER A 13 36.33 18.89 -39.33
N ASP A 14 35.09 19.13 -39.77
CA ASP A 14 33.96 18.44 -39.19
C ASP A 14 34.02 17.00 -39.68
N LEU A 15 34.29 16.08 -38.76
CA LEU A 15 34.17 14.63 -38.94
C LEU A 15 32.71 14.29 -39.30
N VAL A 16 32.37 14.45 -40.58
CA VAL A 16 31.12 13.96 -41.14
C VAL A 16 31.20 12.43 -41.15
N LEU A 17 30.80 11.83 -40.03
CA LEU A 17 30.53 10.40 -39.92
C LEU A 17 29.73 9.97 -41.16
N SER A 18 30.30 9.06 -41.95
CA SER A 18 29.66 8.49 -43.15
C SER A 18 28.27 7.96 -42.81
N GLN A 19 27.33 8.00 -43.76
CA GLN A 19 25.93 7.61 -43.53
C GLN A 19 25.79 6.20 -42.92
N ASN A 20 26.69 5.29 -43.29
CA ASN A 20 26.78 3.95 -42.71
C ASN A 20 27.26 3.98 -41.25
N SER A 21 28.27 4.78 -40.93
CA SER A 21 28.75 4.94 -39.55
C SER A 21 27.70 5.58 -38.64
N ARG A 22 26.91 6.54 -39.14
CA ARG A 22 25.75 7.09 -38.40
C ARG A 22 24.69 6.01 -38.15
N GLY A 23 24.41 5.17 -39.14
CA GLY A 23 23.48 4.04 -38.98
C GLY A 23 23.94 3.05 -37.91
N VAL A 24 25.23 2.68 -37.93
CA VAL A 24 25.82 1.78 -36.93
C VAL A 24 25.77 2.39 -35.52
N VAL A 25 26.14 3.67 -35.39
CA VAL A 25 26.11 4.38 -34.10
C VAL A 25 24.68 4.48 -33.56
N SER A 26 23.70 4.82 -34.41
CA SER A 26 22.28 4.87 -34.01
C SER A 26 21.74 3.51 -33.58
N LEU A 27 22.14 2.43 -34.27
CA LEU A 27 21.74 1.07 -33.90
C LEU A 27 22.32 0.66 -32.55
N VAL A 28 23.61 0.94 -32.32
CA VAL A 28 24.27 0.65 -31.04
C VAL A 28 23.62 1.45 -29.92
N LEU A 29 23.33 2.74 -30.14
CA LEU A 29 22.59 3.58 -29.20
C LEU A 29 21.20 3.03 -28.91
N PHE A 30 20.46 2.59 -29.94
CA PHE A 30 19.13 2.01 -29.75
C PHE A 30 19.19 0.73 -28.92
N ILE A 31 20.08 -0.20 -29.24
CA ILE A 31 20.26 -1.45 -28.47
C ILE A 31 20.65 -1.14 -27.03
N TYR A 32 21.55 -0.17 -26.83
CA TYR A 32 21.98 0.29 -25.51
C TYR A 32 20.83 0.88 -24.69
N LEU A 33 20.08 1.83 -25.26
CA LEU A 33 18.94 2.47 -24.60
C LEU A 33 17.80 1.48 -24.36
N PHE A 34 17.56 0.55 -25.28
CA PHE A 34 16.58 -0.50 -25.12
C PHE A 34 16.97 -1.45 -23.98
N GLY A 35 18.22 -1.88 -23.92
CA GLY A 35 18.75 -2.68 -22.82
C GLY A 35 18.62 -1.98 -21.47
N LEU A 36 18.98 -0.69 -21.41
CA LEU A 36 18.82 0.12 -20.20
C LEU A 36 17.34 0.29 -19.81
N TRP A 37 16.45 0.48 -20.77
CA TRP A 37 15.01 0.55 -20.52
C TRP A 37 14.45 -0.78 -19.98
N VAL A 38 14.85 -1.92 -20.53
CA VAL A 38 14.48 -3.26 -20.03
C VAL A 38 14.98 -3.48 -18.60
N VAL A 39 16.16 -2.98 -18.27
CA VAL A 39 16.72 -3.09 -16.92
C VAL A 39 15.94 -2.21 -15.93
N VAL A 40 15.66 -0.96 -16.29
CA VAL A 40 14.93 -0.01 -15.42
C VAL A 40 13.44 -0.35 -15.28
N SER A 41 12.82 -0.91 -16.32
CA SER A 41 11.39 -1.27 -16.30
C SER A 41 11.07 -2.53 -15.51
N SER A 42 12.08 -3.34 -15.17
CA SER A 42 11.89 -4.49 -14.29
C SER A 42 12.24 -4.13 -12.86
N SER A 43 11.26 -4.27 -11.99
CA SER A 43 11.32 -4.07 -10.55
C SER A 43 11.44 -5.37 -9.76
N LEU A 44 11.45 -6.52 -10.46
CA LEU A 44 11.39 -7.85 -9.86
C LEU A 44 12.81 -8.30 -9.53
N GLY A 45 13.17 -8.22 -8.24
CA GLY A 45 14.40 -8.79 -7.71
C GLY A 45 14.33 -10.30 -7.52
N GLY A 46 15.50 -10.95 -7.46
CA GLY A 46 15.64 -12.33 -7.00
C GLY A 46 15.03 -13.39 -7.92
N GLN A 47 14.37 -14.40 -7.32
CA GLN A 47 13.88 -15.61 -8.00
C GLN A 47 12.78 -15.36 -9.04
N HIS A 48 12.20 -14.17 -9.05
CA HIS A 48 11.12 -13.77 -9.95
C HIS A 48 11.65 -13.06 -11.21
N SER A 49 12.95 -12.80 -11.27
CA SER A 49 13.60 -12.20 -12.42
C SER A 49 13.91 -13.26 -13.50
N SER A 50 13.76 -12.90 -14.77
CA SER A 50 14.14 -13.81 -15.85
C SER A 50 15.67 -13.94 -15.92
N PRO A 51 16.24 -15.11 -16.29
CA PRO A 51 17.69 -15.28 -16.44
C PRO A 51 18.31 -14.33 -17.47
N LEU A 52 17.53 -13.87 -18.44
CA LEU A 52 17.95 -12.87 -19.42
C LEU A 52 18.05 -11.47 -18.77
N HIS A 53 17.10 -11.14 -17.90
CA HIS A 53 17.10 -9.88 -17.16
C HIS A 53 18.30 -9.80 -16.22
N GLU A 54 18.62 -10.85 -15.45
CA GLU A 54 19.80 -10.85 -14.58
C GLU A 54 21.11 -10.66 -15.37
N LYS A 55 21.22 -11.29 -16.55
CA LYS A 55 22.39 -11.11 -17.42
C LYS A 55 22.52 -9.69 -17.94
N LEU A 56 21.42 -9.05 -18.32
CA LEU A 56 21.41 -7.64 -18.73
C LEU A 56 21.74 -6.72 -17.56
N LEU A 57 21.15 -6.95 -16.38
CA LEU A 57 21.43 -6.19 -15.16
C LEU A 57 22.92 -6.23 -14.83
N ASN A 58 23.54 -7.43 -14.82
CA ASN A 58 24.97 -7.58 -14.57
C ASN A 58 25.84 -6.84 -15.61
N PHE A 59 25.40 -6.77 -16.87
CA PHE A 59 26.12 -6.05 -17.92
C PHE A 59 26.03 -4.52 -17.74
N PHE A 60 24.88 -4.01 -17.28
CA PHE A 60 24.62 -2.58 -17.09
C PHE A 60 24.90 -2.09 -15.66
N GLN A 61 25.27 -2.98 -14.73
CA GLN A 61 25.43 -2.71 -13.30
C GLN A 61 26.36 -1.53 -13.00
N LEU A 62 27.44 -1.40 -13.77
CA LEU A 62 28.42 -0.32 -13.63
C LEU A 62 27.79 1.08 -13.80
N TYR A 63 26.70 1.18 -14.55
CA TYR A 63 25.98 2.42 -14.83
C TYR A 63 24.71 2.57 -14.00
N THR A 64 24.04 1.47 -13.65
CA THR A 64 22.78 1.49 -12.89
C THR A 64 22.99 1.68 -11.39
N ALA A 65 24.05 1.07 -10.82
CA ALA A 65 24.37 1.17 -9.40
C ALA A 65 24.62 2.61 -8.91
N PRO A 66 25.48 3.43 -9.55
CA PRO A 66 25.74 4.80 -9.07
C PRO A 66 24.55 5.74 -9.27
N LEU A 67 23.64 5.44 -10.20
CA LEU A 67 22.42 6.22 -10.45
C LEU A 67 21.22 5.76 -9.63
N ASN A 68 21.39 4.75 -8.76
CA ASN A 68 20.32 4.12 -7.99
C ASN A 68 19.12 3.71 -8.86
N LEU A 69 19.40 3.27 -10.10
CA LEU A 69 18.39 2.80 -11.06
C LEU A 69 18.08 1.32 -10.89
N GLU A 70 18.82 0.64 -10.00
CA GLU A 70 18.52 -0.71 -9.55
C GLU A 70 17.28 -0.64 -8.64
N VAL A 71 16.08 -0.74 -9.22
CA VAL A 71 14.86 -0.98 -8.45
C VAL A 71 14.87 -2.43 -7.99
N ARG A 72 15.76 -2.74 -7.05
CA ARG A 72 15.77 -3.99 -6.30
C ARG A 72 14.79 -3.82 -5.15
N ASP A 73 13.96 -4.84 -4.94
CA ASP A 73 13.05 -4.94 -3.79
C ASP A 73 11.91 -3.91 -3.71
N SER A 74 11.45 -3.34 -4.85
CA SER A 74 10.13 -2.71 -4.82
C SER A 74 9.10 -3.84 -4.87
N PRO A 75 8.33 -4.10 -3.80
CA PRO A 75 7.28 -5.11 -3.84
C PRO A 75 6.29 -4.71 -4.92
N TYR A 76 6.36 -5.37 -6.07
CA TYR A 76 5.33 -5.24 -7.07
C TYR A 76 4.11 -5.92 -6.48
N ALA A 77 3.16 -5.12 -6.00
CA ALA A 77 1.84 -5.65 -5.75
C ALA A 77 1.33 -6.18 -7.10
N LEU A 78 1.12 -7.50 -7.18
CA LEU A 78 0.45 -8.14 -8.33
C LEU A 78 -0.91 -7.50 -8.62
N TYR A 79 -1.45 -6.77 -7.65
CA TYR A 79 -2.67 -5.99 -7.73
C TYR A 79 -2.33 -4.49 -7.77
N THR A 80 -2.68 -3.84 -8.87
CA THR A 80 -2.78 -2.38 -8.95
C THR A 80 -4.03 -1.95 -8.16
N GLY A 81 -3.89 -1.78 -6.85
CA GLY A 81 -4.96 -1.32 -5.98
C GLY A 81 -4.46 -0.24 -5.04
N MET A 82 -5.28 0.78 -4.81
CA MET A 82 -5.03 1.73 -3.74
C MET A 82 -5.26 1.01 -2.40
N PRO A 83 -4.68 1.46 -1.28
CA PRO A 83 -4.98 0.89 0.03
C PRO A 83 -6.48 0.92 0.38
N THR A 84 -7.26 1.80 -0.26
CA THR A 84 -8.72 1.87 -0.18
C THR A 84 -9.44 0.68 -0.84
N ASP A 85 -8.77 -0.05 -1.74
CA ASP A 85 -9.33 -1.19 -2.47
C ASP A 85 -9.12 -2.52 -1.72
N TYR A 86 -8.39 -2.48 -0.62
CA TYR A 86 -8.22 -3.62 0.27
C TYR A 86 -9.53 -3.96 1.00
N GLU A 87 -9.60 -5.17 1.54
CA GLU A 87 -10.74 -5.60 2.34
C GLU A 87 -10.76 -4.81 3.67
N HIS A 88 -11.89 -4.17 3.97
CA HIS A 88 -12.11 -3.40 5.19
C HIS A 88 -13.28 -4.00 5.97
N PHE A 89 -13.08 -4.21 7.27
CA PHE A 89 -14.12 -4.78 8.11
C PHE A 89 -13.98 -4.25 9.55
N PHE A 90 -15.05 -4.31 10.32
CA PHE A 90 -14.99 -3.95 11.73
C PHE A 90 -14.73 -5.19 12.57
N ARG A 91 -13.91 -5.06 13.61
CA ARG A 91 -13.78 -6.02 14.70
C ARG A 91 -14.31 -5.37 15.96
N VAL A 92 -15.27 -6.03 16.59
CA VAL A 92 -15.98 -5.54 17.77
C VAL A 92 -15.58 -6.43 18.95
N GLU A 93 -15.00 -5.82 19.96
CA GLU A 93 -14.63 -6.45 21.23
C GLU A 93 -15.69 -6.06 22.27
N LEU A 94 -16.53 -7.00 22.66
CA LEU A 94 -17.56 -6.84 23.67
C LEU A 94 -17.04 -7.32 25.01
N THR A 95 -17.21 -6.49 26.05
CA THR A 95 -17.02 -6.96 27.43
C THR A 95 -18.33 -7.52 27.94
N THR A 96 -18.39 -8.83 28.16
CA THR A 96 -19.56 -9.48 28.73
C THR A 96 -19.73 -9.09 30.20
N PRO A 97 -20.92 -9.29 30.80
CA PRO A 97 -21.13 -9.05 32.23
C PRO A 97 -20.22 -9.88 33.16
N SER A 98 -19.67 -11.00 32.68
CA SER A 98 -18.69 -11.82 33.40
C SER A 98 -17.25 -11.29 33.31
N GLY A 99 -17.01 -10.23 32.52
CA GLY A 99 -15.69 -9.65 32.29
C GLY A 99 -14.87 -10.34 31.19
N GLU A 100 -15.46 -11.30 30.47
CA GLU A 100 -14.81 -11.92 29.32
C GLU A 100 -14.92 -11.01 28.08
N ILE A 101 -13.91 -11.05 27.21
CA ILE A 101 -13.89 -10.27 25.97
C ILE A 101 -14.30 -11.18 24.82
N GLU A 102 -15.47 -10.93 24.24
CA GLU A 102 -15.94 -11.61 23.03
C GLU A 102 -15.59 -10.77 21.80
N THR A 103 -14.96 -11.38 20.80
CA THR A 103 -14.56 -10.70 19.56
C THR A 103 -15.43 -11.13 18.39
N HIS A 104 -16.02 -10.17 17.69
CA HIS A 104 -16.85 -10.40 16.52
C HIS A 104 -16.34 -9.62 15.32
N ASN A 105 -16.15 -10.30 14.20
CA ASN A 105 -15.85 -9.64 12.92
C ASN A 105 -17.14 -9.28 12.18
N VAL A 106 -17.13 -8.13 11.51
CA VAL A 106 -18.28 -7.48 10.88
C VAL A 106 -17.91 -7.10 9.43
N PRO A 107 -18.59 -7.62 8.39
CA PRO A 107 -19.83 -8.41 8.45
C PRO A 107 -19.58 -9.86 8.89
N GLY A 108 -20.38 -10.33 9.86
CA GLY A 108 -20.38 -11.69 10.38
C GLY A 108 -21.82 -12.10 10.73
N PRO A 109 -22.05 -13.34 11.19
CA PRO A 109 -23.40 -13.88 11.41
C PRO A 109 -24.24 -13.07 12.43
N MET A 110 -23.61 -12.21 13.23
CA MET A 110 -24.29 -11.31 14.17
C MET A 110 -24.96 -10.10 13.50
N LEU A 111 -24.62 -9.80 12.25
CA LEU A 111 -25.17 -8.65 11.55
C LEU A 111 -26.11 -9.10 10.45
N GLY A 112 -27.39 -8.82 10.69
CA GLY A 112 -28.38 -8.70 9.64
C GLY A 112 -28.02 -7.53 8.73
N SER A 113 -27.11 -7.75 7.79
CA SER A 113 -27.28 -7.10 6.50
C SER A 113 -28.65 -7.53 5.99
N SER A 114 -29.59 -6.59 5.88
CA SER A 114 -30.86 -6.91 5.25
C SER A 114 -30.55 -7.45 3.84
N LEU A 115 -31.44 -8.29 3.30
CA LEU A 115 -31.29 -8.80 1.93
C LEU A 115 -31.08 -7.69 0.88
N GLY A 116 -31.39 -6.43 1.22
CA GLY A 116 -31.19 -5.26 0.35
C GLY A 116 -29.78 -4.68 0.34
N ASP A 117 -28.91 -4.96 1.33
CA ASP A 117 -27.55 -4.41 1.36
C ASP A 117 -26.52 -5.25 2.16
N PRO A 118 -26.03 -6.37 1.59
CA PRO A 118 -25.02 -7.24 2.21
C PRO A 118 -23.70 -6.56 2.57
N TYR A 119 -23.33 -5.50 1.87
CA TYR A 119 -22.01 -4.87 1.96
C TYR A 119 -22.01 -3.55 2.76
N ARG A 120 -23.09 -3.24 3.48
CA ARG A 120 -23.22 -1.97 4.22
C ARG A 120 -22.04 -1.70 5.15
N TYR A 121 -21.71 -2.67 5.99
CA TYR A 121 -20.67 -2.51 7.00
C TYR A 121 -19.26 -2.48 6.40
N GLU A 122 -19.02 -3.22 5.33
CA GLU A 122 -17.78 -3.15 4.57
C GLU A 122 -17.59 -1.74 3.98
N ARG A 123 -18.64 -1.15 3.39
CA ARG A 123 -18.59 0.23 2.88
C ARG A 123 -18.38 1.25 3.99
N LEU A 124 -19.02 1.07 5.15
CA LEU A 124 -18.78 1.93 6.31
C LEU A 124 -17.34 1.80 6.82
N ALA A 125 -16.78 0.58 6.87
CA ALA A 125 -15.38 0.37 7.26
C ALA A 125 -14.43 1.06 6.28
N LYS A 126 -14.71 0.97 4.97
CA LYS A 126 -13.95 1.69 3.95
C LYS A 126 -14.01 3.22 4.12
N ILE A 127 -15.19 3.77 4.42
CA ILE A 127 -15.36 5.21 4.70
C ILE A 127 -14.56 5.61 5.96
N VAL A 128 -14.67 4.83 7.04
CA VAL A 128 -13.93 5.10 8.29
C VAL A 128 -12.43 5.08 8.05
N ALA A 129 -11.92 4.06 7.34
CA ALA A 129 -10.50 3.96 7.02
C ALA A 129 -10.03 5.17 6.19
N PHE A 130 -10.78 5.56 5.17
CA PHE A 130 -10.47 6.71 4.33
C PHE A 130 -10.42 8.02 5.13
N LEU A 131 -11.44 8.28 5.96
CA LEU A 131 -11.49 9.52 6.77
C LEU A 131 -10.39 9.54 7.84
N ALA A 132 -10.11 8.39 8.46
CA ALA A 132 -9.02 8.27 9.43
C ALA A 132 -7.64 8.56 8.80
N GLU A 133 -7.40 8.14 7.55
CA GLU A 133 -6.17 8.45 6.82
C GLU A 133 -6.05 9.93 6.45
N LEU A 134 -7.17 10.62 6.24
CA LEU A 134 -7.19 12.08 6.05
C LEU A 134 -7.03 12.87 7.36
N GLY A 135 -6.98 12.19 8.51
CA GLY A 135 -6.94 12.82 9.83
C GLY A 135 -8.29 13.44 10.25
N GLU A 136 -9.38 13.07 9.59
CA GLU A 136 -10.73 13.52 9.95
C GLU A 136 -11.36 12.57 10.96
N ASP A 137 -11.61 13.05 12.19
CA ASP A 137 -12.08 12.21 13.29
C ASP A 137 -13.59 12.23 13.51
N THR A 138 -14.30 13.26 13.02
CA THR A 138 -15.74 13.42 13.25
C THR A 138 -16.56 12.30 12.61
N GLY A 139 -16.36 12.04 11.31
CA GLY A 139 -17.06 10.97 10.60
C GLY A 139 -16.81 9.57 11.18
N PRO A 140 -15.53 9.17 11.40
CA PRO A 140 -15.20 7.92 12.09
C PRO A 140 -15.85 7.78 13.48
N ALA A 141 -15.87 8.86 14.27
CA ALA A 141 -16.46 8.85 15.60
C ALA A 141 -17.98 8.64 15.54
N GLU A 142 -18.69 9.31 14.63
CA GLU A 142 -20.14 9.14 14.47
C GLU A 142 -20.51 7.71 14.04
N ILE A 143 -19.77 7.16 13.06
CA ILE A 143 -20.02 5.81 12.55
C ILE A 143 -19.75 4.77 13.64
N THR A 144 -18.60 4.84 14.31
CA THR A 144 -18.24 3.88 15.35
C THR A 144 -19.12 4.01 16.59
N THR A 145 -19.54 5.22 16.96
CA THR A 145 -20.54 5.43 18.02
C THR A 145 -21.87 4.75 17.68
N GLY A 146 -22.37 4.91 16.44
CA GLY A 146 -23.59 4.26 15.99
C GLY A 146 -23.51 2.72 16.01
N ILE A 147 -22.37 2.16 15.59
CA ILE A 147 -22.11 0.71 15.67
C ILE A 147 -22.04 0.27 17.14
N GLY A 148 -21.33 1.01 18.00
CA GLY A 148 -21.17 0.69 19.41
C GLY A 148 -22.50 0.70 20.17
N GLN A 149 -23.34 1.70 19.91
CA GLN A 149 -24.69 1.78 20.45
C GLN A 149 -25.53 0.55 20.13
N TYR A 150 -25.44 0.06 18.88
CA TYR A 150 -26.16 -1.14 18.46
C TYR A 150 -25.70 -2.37 19.25
N PHE A 151 -24.39 -2.59 19.35
CA PHE A 151 -23.84 -3.76 20.05
C PHE A 151 -24.05 -3.71 21.56
N ILE A 152 -23.91 -2.54 22.19
CA ILE A 152 -24.23 -2.34 23.61
C ILE A 152 -25.69 -2.72 23.89
N ARG A 153 -26.62 -2.26 23.05
CA ARG A 153 -28.05 -2.57 23.21
C ARG A 153 -28.35 -4.05 22.97
N GLN A 154 -27.65 -4.71 22.05
CA GLN A 154 -27.86 -6.11 21.72
C GLN A 154 -27.28 -7.06 22.77
N ALA A 155 -26.06 -6.79 23.24
CA ALA A 155 -25.34 -7.66 24.18
C ALA A 155 -25.61 -7.32 25.65
N GLY A 156 -26.19 -6.16 25.95
CA GLY A 156 -26.45 -5.69 27.31
C GLY A 156 -25.19 -5.31 28.10
N GLY A 157 -24.03 -5.23 27.43
CA GLY A 157 -22.76 -4.81 28.03
C GLY A 157 -22.62 -3.28 28.08
N GLY A 158 -21.88 -2.75 29.06
CA GLY A 158 -21.70 -1.31 29.23
C GLY A 158 -20.59 -0.67 28.38
N LYS A 159 -19.72 -1.49 27.77
CA LYS A 159 -18.52 -1.05 27.05
C LYS A 159 -18.23 -1.95 25.85
N VAL A 160 -17.85 -1.32 24.73
CA VAL A 160 -17.45 -1.99 23.50
C VAL A 160 -16.23 -1.29 22.91
N ALA A 161 -15.25 -2.05 22.42
CA ALA A 161 -14.18 -1.53 21.57
C ALA A 161 -14.43 -1.92 20.12
N ILE A 162 -14.19 -0.98 19.20
CA ILE A 162 -14.43 -1.14 17.78
C ILE A 162 -13.13 -0.82 17.06
N GLN A 163 -12.66 -1.78 16.28
CA GLN A 163 -11.48 -1.65 15.43
C GLN A 163 -11.93 -1.67 13.97
N CYS A 164 -11.51 -0.67 13.20
CA CYS A 164 -11.56 -0.72 11.75
C CYS A 164 -10.29 -1.42 11.26
N ILE A 165 -10.44 -2.60 10.68
CA ILE A 165 -9.36 -3.42 10.18
C ILE A 165 -9.28 -3.29 8.67
N ARG A 166 -8.05 -3.19 8.15
CA ARG A 166 -7.72 -3.30 6.74
C ARG A 166 -6.84 -4.54 6.54
N ARG A 167 -7.28 -5.48 5.70
CA ARG A 167 -6.49 -6.66 5.35
C ARG A 167 -5.72 -6.41 4.06
N ARG A 168 -4.39 -6.40 4.18
CA ARG A 168 -3.47 -6.26 3.05
C ARG A 168 -3.50 -7.53 2.20
N THR A 169 -3.12 -7.39 0.94
CA THR A 169 -2.89 -8.55 0.05
C THR A 169 -1.69 -9.35 0.52
N GLN A 170 -1.75 -10.67 0.35
CA GLN A 170 -0.61 -11.54 0.56
C GLN A 170 0.56 -11.10 -0.35
N PRO A 171 1.77 -10.90 0.20
CA PRO A 171 2.95 -10.62 -0.60
C PRO A 171 3.32 -11.85 -1.43
N MET A 172 4.02 -11.61 -2.54
CA MET A 172 4.48 -12.67 -3.43
C MET A 172 5.49 -13.58 -2.72
N ASP A 173 6.42 -12.98 -1.97
CA ASP A 173 7.33 -13.68 -1.07
C ASP A 173 6.76 -13.70 0.35
N LEU A 174 6.64 -14.89 0.94
CA LEU A 174 6.18 -15.05 2.32
C LEU A 174 7.27 -14.80 3.36
N ASP A 175 8.52 -14.62 2.94
CA ASP A 175 9.64 -14.25 3.80
C ASP A 175 10.24 -12.96 3.26
N ILE A 176 9.93 -11.85 3.93
CA ILE A 176 10.41 -10.51 3.55
C ILE A 176 11.02 -9.87 4.80
N ASP A 177 12.28 -9.43 4.72
CA ASP A 177 13.00 -8.75 5.80
C ASP A 177 12.97 -9.50 7.15
N GLY A 178 13.03 -10.84 7.11
CA GLY A 178 12.98 -11.70 8.30
C GLY A 178 11.59 -11.81 8.95
N ARG A 179 10.54 -11.27 8.31
CA ARG A 179 9.15 -11.50 8.68
C ARG A 179 8.58 -12.63 7.84
N LYS A 180 8.20 -13.71 8.54
CA LYS A 180 7.52 -14.86 7.93
C LYS A 180 6.01 -14.63 7.96
N TYR A 181 5.44 -14.36 6.79
CA TYR A 181 4.00 -14.27 6.58
C TYR A 181 3.37 -15.65 6.44
N SER A 182 2.09 -15.76 6.81
CA SER A 182 1.34 -17.02 6.73
C SER A 182 1.08 -17.45 5.28
N ALA A 183 0.89 -18.75 5.03
CA ALA A 183 0.44 -19.19 3.71
C ALA A 183 -1.06 -18.91 3.50
N ASP A 184 -1.83 -18.75 4.57
CA ASP A 184 -3.26 -18.46 4.52
C ASP A 184 -3.50 -16.96 4.31
N PRO A 185 -4.05 -16.50 3.17
CA PRO A 185 -4.29 -15.09 2.90
C PRO A 185 -5.33 -14.43 3.81
N ARG A 186 -6.06 -15.21 4.64
CA ARG A 186 -7.01 -14.72 5.65
C ARG A 186 -6.41 -14.60 7.04
N ASP A 187 -5.13 -14.91 7.21
CA ASP A 187 -4.42 -14.84 8.47
C ASP A 187 -4.37 -13.41 9.03
N ALA A 188 -4.41 -13.30 10.36
CA ALA A 188 -4.39 -12.01 11.06
C ALA A 188 -3.08 -11.24 10.85
N SER A 189 -1.99 -11.90 10.43
CA SER A 189 -0.71 -11.25 10.07
C SER A 189 -0.85 -10.25 8.91
N TYR A 190 -1.91 -10.34 8.11
CA TYR A 190 -2.19 -9.40 7.03
C TYR A 190 -3.08 -8.23 7.45
N GLU A 191 -3.55 -8.21 8.69
CA GLU A 191 -4.50 -7.23 9.18
C GLU A 191 -3.79 -6.04 9.82
N ASN A 192 -4.27 -4.83 9.50
CA ASN A 192 -3.83 -3.58 10.10
C ASN A 192 -5.03 -2.84 10.70
N VAL A 193 -4.90 -2.42 11.96
CA VAL A 193 -5.88 -1.58 12.64
C VAL A 193 -5.71 -0.14 12.16
N VAL A 194 -6.63 0.35 11.34
CA VAL A 194 -6.60 1.72 10.80
C VAL A 194 -7.21 2.72 11.78
N TYR A 195 -8.20 2.27 12.55
CA TYR A 195 -8.90 3.10 13.53
C TYR A 195 -9.34 2.23 14.71
N ARG A 196 -9.22 2.75 15.94
CA ARG A 196 -9.78 2.10 17.13
C ARG A 196 -10.53 3.12 17.97
N ALA A 197 -11.67 2.71 18.47
CA ALA A 197 -12.46 3.50 19.40
C ALA A 197 -13.06 2.62 20.49
N GLN A 198 -13.27 3.22 21.65
CA GLN A 198 -14.09 2.66 22.71
C GLN A 198 -15.36 3.47 22.83
N VAL A 199 -16.47 2.76 22.95
CA VAL A 199 -17.79 3.32 23.22
C VAL A 199 -18.29 2.71 24.52
N TRP A 200 -18.74 3.53 25.46
CA TRP A 200 -19.39 3.06 26.68
C TRP A 200 -20.61 3.91 27.00
N VAL A 201 -21.44 3.37 27.89
CA VAL A 201 -22.58 4.09 28.46
C VAL A 201 -22.14 4.69 29.79
N ASP A 202 -22.35 5.99 29.96
CA ASP A 202 -22.12 6.67 31.23
C ASP A 202 -23.20 6.31 32.28
N ALA A 203 -23.05 6.82 33.51
CA ALA A 203 -24.02 6.57 34.58
C ALA A 203 -25.39 7.24 34.33
N GLN A 204 -25.49 8.15 33.37
CA GLN A 204 -26.65 8.93 32.98
C GLN A 204 -27.36 8.34 31.75
N GLY A 205 -26.81 7.28 31.15
CA GLY A 205 -27.33 6.65 29.94
C GLY A 205 -26.89 7.30 28.63
N ALA A 206 -25.98 8.28 28.65
CA ALA A 206 -25.39 8.84 27.44
C ALA A 206 -24.25 7.95 26.92
N PHE A 207 -24.06 7.95 25.60
CA PHE A 207 -22.99 7.20 24.96
C PHE A 207 -21.78 8.11 24.79
N GLU A 208 -20.66 7.70 25.37
CA GLU A 208 -19.39 8.38 25.21
C GLU A 208 -18.49 7.59 24.24
N HIS A 209 -17.63 8.33 23.54
CA HIS A 209 -16.71 7.80 22.55
C HIS A 209 -15.29 8.33 22.82
N ILE A 210 -14.33 7.43 23.04
CA ILE A 210 -12.90 7.76 23.04
C ILE A 210 -12.25 7.07 21.85
N LYS A 211 -11.58 7.86 21.01
CA LYS A 211 -10.63 7.35 20.02
C LYS A 211 -9.42 6.82 20.77
N GLU A 212 -9.16 5.53 20.64
CA GLU A 212 -7.89 4.94 21.02
C GLU A 212 -7.00 5.03 19.79
N MET A 213 -6.02 5.94 19.79
CA MET A 213 -5.11 6.10 18.66
C MET A 213 -4.60 4.74 18.20
N ALA A 214 -4.79 4.41 16.92
CA ALA A 214 -4.11 3.28 16.28
C ALA A 214 -2.65 3.72 16.06
N THR A 215 -1.83 3.47 17.06
CA THR A 215 -0.45 3.91 17.07
C THR A 215 0.43 2.82 16.48
N GLU A 216 1.02 3.10 15.32
CA GLU A 216 2.35 2.60 14.96
C GLU A 216 3.44 3.09 15.98
N HIS A 217 3.06 3.84 17.02
CA HIS A 217 3.94 4.47 18.01
C HIS A 217 3.41 4.40 19.45
N VAL A 218 3.07 3.21 19.96
CA VAL A 218 3.04 2.99 21.42
C VAL A 218 4.16 2.03 21.75
N ALA A 219 5.21 2.59 22.37
CA ALA A 219 6.25 1.79 22.98
C ALA A 219 5.62 0.82 23.99
N PRO A 220 6.08 -0.45 24.04
CA PRO A 220 5.55 -1.41 25.00
C PRO A 220 5.73 -0.88 26.41
N VAL A 221 4.64 -0.77 27.16
CA VAL A 221 4.69 -0.52 28.60
C VAL A 221 5.04 -1.85 29.25
N GLN A 222 6.24 -1.93 29.84
CA GLN A 222 6.64 -3.01 30.75
C GLN A 222 5.98 -2.80 32.12
#